data_AF-F3C713-F1
#
_entry.id   AF-F3C713-F1
#
_cell.length_a   1.000
_cell.length_b   1.000
_cell.length_c   1.000
_cell.angle_alpha   90.00
_cell.angle_beta   90.00
_cell.angle_gamma   90.00
#
_symmetry.space_group_name_H-M   'P 1'
#
loop_
_entity.id
_entity.type
_entity.pdbx_description
1 polymer ?
#
loop_
_entity_poly.entity_id
_entity_poly.type
_entity_poly.pdbx_seq_one_letter_code
_entity_poly.pdbx_strand_id
1 'polypeptide(L)'
;NPPKKYQDIVNVDFYAPDAIPGLWLELRDIVLGWVNEGVKIFRVDNPHTKPLPFWQWMIGEVRNQHPEVMFLAEAFTKPAMMARLGKVGYSQSYTYFTWRNTKAELSEYFTQLNEVPWRDCYRPNFFVNTPDINPRFLHESGRPGFLIRAALATMGSGLWGMYSGFELCEAAPIPGKEEYLDSEKYEIRVRDYAAPGNIIAEIAQLNRIRRQNPALQTHLGLKLYNAWNDNILYFGKRSADGSNFILIAVNLDPFNAQEADFELPLWEMGLPDDAATSGEDLMTGHRWTWYGKYQHTRLDPSQPFGIWRIQAAQ
;
A
#
# COMPACT_ATOMS: atom_id res chain seq x y z
N ASN A 1 5.19 10.62 -21.37
CA ASN A 1 4.96 9.23 -20.92
C ASN A 1 4.10 8.47 -21.91
N PRO A 2 4.67 7.95 -23.02
CA PRO A 2 3.91 7.13 -23.96
C PRO A 2 3.23 5.93 -23.26
N PRO A 3 2.00 5.55 -23.64
CA PRO A 3 1.22 6.10 -24.76
C PRO A 3 0.44 7.39 -24.42
N LYS A 4 0.43 7.84 -23.15
CA LYS A 4 -0.25 9.08 -22.74
C LYS A 4 0.40 10.30 -23.41
N LYS A 5 -0.45 11.25 -23.81
CA LYS A 5 -0.07 12.56 -24.34
C LYS A 5 -0.62 13.64 -23.42
N TYR A 6 0.18 14.67 -23.19
CA TYR A 6 -0.17 15.82 -22.37
C TYR A 6 0.10 17.08 -23.20
N GLN A 7 -0.93 17.57 -23.90
CA GLN A 7 -0.83 18.70 -24.84
C GLN A 7 -0.83 20.06 -24.13
N ASP A 8 -1.20 20.07 -22.87
CA ASP A 8 -1.39 21.22 -21.98
C ASP A 8 -0.14 21.54 -21.13
N ILE A 9 0.89 20.70 -21.17
CA ILE A 9 2.13 20.88 -20.39
C ILE A 9 3.39 20.74 -21.27
N VAL A 10 4.46 21.38 -20.82
CA VAL A 10 5.80 21.30 -21.43
C VAL A 10 6.82 20.73 -20.45
N ASN A 11 7.84 20.03 -20.96
CA ASN A 11 8.98 19.61 -20.14
C ASN A 11 10.01 20.73 -20.08
N VAL A 12 10.61 20.93 -18.91
CA VAL A 12 11.80 21.78 -18.75
C VAL A 12 13.05 21.00 -19.11
N ASP A 13 14.03 21.67 -19.71
CA ASP A 13 15.34 21.12 -20.00
C ASP A 13 16.29 21.39 -18.82
N PHE A 14 16.66 20.33 -18.10
CA PHE A 14 17.49 20.40 -16.89
C PHE A 14 18.98 20.67 -17.17
N TYR A 15 19.39 20.64 -18.45
CA TYR A 15 20.77 20.82 -18.88
C TYR A 15 20.92 21.83 -20.02
N ALA A 16 19.89 22.62 -20.30
CA ALA A 16 20.01 23.78 -21.18
C ALA A 16 21.07 24.78 -20.63
N PRO A 17 21.60 25.68 -21.49
CA PRO A 17 22.42 26.80 -21.02
C PRO A 17 21.73 27.54 -19.86
N ASP A 18 22.48 27.86 -18.82
CA ASP A 18 22.04 28.52 -17.59
C ASP A 18 21.07 27.73 -16.68
N ALA A 19 20.65 26.52 -17.07
CA ALA A 19 19.81 25.66 -16.22
C ALA A 19 20.52 25.27 -14.91
N ILE A 20 21.86 25.19 -14.93
CA ILE A 20 22.69 24.97 -13.75
C ILE A 20 23.56 26.22 -13.51
N PRO A 21 23.43 26.89 -12.34
CA PRO A 21 22.58 26.53 -11.22
C PRO A 21 21.14 27.06 -11.33
N GLY A 22 20.78 27.88 -12.32
CA GLY A 22 19.55 28.69 -12.34
C GLY A 22 18.26 27.91 -12.08
N LEU A 23 17.87 27.02 -13.00
CA LEU A 23 16.65 26.20 -12.86
C LEU A 23 16.70 25.32 -11.61
N TRP A 24 17.87 24.76 -11.29
CA TRP A 24 18.02 23.86 -10.16
C TRP A 24 17.76 24.58 -8.83
N LEU A 25 18.34 25.78 -8.65
CA LEU A 25 18.11 26.63 -7.48
C LEU A 25 16.64 27.05 -7.39
N GLU A 26 16.04 27.51 -8.49
CA GLU A 26 14.64 27.95 -8.49
C GLU A 26 13.70 26.81 -8.05
N LEU A 27 13.87 25.60 -8.60
CA LEU A 27 13.05 24.45 -8.21
C LEU A 27 13.25 24.05 -6.75
N ARG A 28 14.47 24.14 -6.21
CA ARG A 28 14.76 23.92 -4.78
C ARG A 28 14.07 25.00 -3.93
N ASP A 29 14.17 26.25 -4.33
CA ASP A 29 13.66 27.38 -3.56
C ASP A 29 12.12 27.40 -3.52
N ILE A 30 11.46 26.92 -4.58
CA ILE A 30 10.01 26.63 -4.55
C ILE A 30 9.67 25.59 -3.47
N VAL A 31 10.44 24.49 -3.38
CA VAL A 31 10.23 23.47 -2.35
C VAL A 31 10.46 24.07 -0.95
N LEU A 32 11.55 24.80 -0.75
CA LEU A 32 11.86 25.47 0.52
C LEU A 32 10.80 26.51 0.90
N GLY A 33 10.24 27.23 -0.07
CA GLY A 33 9.12 28.14 0.12
C GLY A 33 7.93 27.43 0.79
N TRP A 34 7.51 26.28 0.24
CA TRP A 34 6.44 25.48 0.85
C TRP A 34 6.84 24.88 2.21
N VAL A 35 8.11 24.54 2.41
CA VAL A 35 8.61 24.06 3.71
C VAL A 35 8.50 25.15 4.79
N ASN A 36 8.76 26.41 4.42
CA ASN A 36 8.59 27.57 5.31
C ASN A 36 7.11 27.81 5.65
N GLU A 37 6.20 27.47 4.74
CA GLU A 37 4.75 27.46 4.98
C GLU A 37 4.27 26.20 5.74
N GLY A 38 5.19 25.34 6.20
CA GLY A 38 4.90 24.18 7.04
C GLY A 38 4.65 22.86 6.29
N VAL A 39 4.79 22.82 4.96
CA VAL A 39 4.66 21.58 4.19
C VAL A 39 5.90 20.70 4.38
N LYS A 40 5.70 19.48 4.90
CA LYS A 40 6.81 18.54 5.19
C LYS A 40 6.83 17.30 4.31
N ILE A 41 5.82 17.09 3.47
CA ILE A 41 5.72 15.90 2.61
C ILE A 41 5.38 16.33 1.19
N PHE A 42 6.23 15.94 0.24
CA PHE A 42 6.04 16.22 -1.17
C PHE A 42 5.82 14.91 -1.95
N ARG A 43 4.64 14.75 -2.55
CA ARG A 43 4.40 13.73 -3.58
C ARG A 43 4.90 14.27 -4.91
N VAL A 44 6.02 13.74 -5.39
CA VAL A 44 6.68 14.21 -6.61
C VAL A 44 6.15 13.43 -7.80
N ASP A 45 5.64 14.17 -8.78
CA ASP A 45 5.06 13.64 -10.00
C ASP A 45 6.13 13.11 -10.97
N ASN A 46 5.98 11.87 -11.42
CA ASN A 46 6.79 11.24 -12.46
C ASN A 46 8.31 11.57 -12.38
N PRO A 47 8.98 11.34 -11.23
CA PRO A 47 10.37 11.77 -11.05
C PRO A 47 11.35 11.02 -11.96
N HIS A 48 10.95 9.85 -12.47
CA HIS A 48 11.72 9.05 -13.43
C HIS A 48 11.89 9.72 -14.80
N THR A 49 11.17 10.80 -15.10
CA THR A 49 11.33 11.57 -16.34
C THR A 49 12.29 12.76 -16.17
N LYS A 50 12.84 12.96 -14.96
CA LYS A 50 13.78 14.04 -14.62
C LYS A 50 15.13 13.43 -14.21
N PRO A 51 16.25 14.17 -14.31
CA PRO A 51 17.56 13.59 -14.03
C PRO A 51 17.74 13.17 -12.57
N LEU A 52 18.30 11.98 -12.36
CA LEU A 52 18.65 11.49 -11.01
C LEU A 52 19.62 12.42 -10.25
N PRO A 53 20.65 13.02 -10.88
CA PRO A 53 21.53 13.96 -10.19
C PRO A 53 20.80 15.16 -9.61
N PHE A 54 19.81 15.70 -10.32
CA PHE A 54 18.98 16.79 -9.81
C PHE A 54 18.23 16.38 -8.54
N TRP A 55 17.58 15.21 -8.55
CA TRP A 55 16.86 14.73 -7.37
C TRP A 55 17.78 14.47 -6.18
N GLN A 56 18.94 13.84 -6.42
CA GLN A 56 19.92 13.59 -5.37
C GLN A 56 20.38 14.90 -4.71
N TRP A 57 20.68 15.92 -5.52
CA TRP A 57 21.10 17.23 -5.06
C TRP A 57 19.96 17.97 -4.32
N MET A 58 18.79 18.11 -4.93
CA MET A 58 17.67 18.90 -4.38
C MET A 58 17.18 18.30 -3.05
N ILE A 59 17.01 16.97 -2.97
CA ILE A 59 16.61 16.29 -1.74
C ILE A 59 17.66 16.48 -0.65
N GLY A 60 18.95 16.40 -1.01
CA GLY A 60 20.06 16.64 -0.09
C GLY A 60 20.05 18.06 0.47
N GLU A 61 19.91 19.07 -0.39
CA GLU A 61 19.85 20.48 -0.02
C GLU A 61 18.68 20.80 0.92
N VAL A 62 17.48 20.30 0.60
CA VAL A 62 16.28 20.52 1.43
C VAL A 62 16.46 19.86 2.79
N ARG A 63 16.95 18.62 2.85
CA ARG A 63 17.11 17.91 4.13
C ARG A 63 18.28 18.37 4.97
N ASN A 64 19.31 18.98 4.36
CA ASN A 64 20.38 19.62 5.10
C ASN A 64 19.85 20.77 5.97
N GLN A 65 18.78 21.43 5.52
CA GLN A 65 18.09 22.52 6.25
C GLN A 65 16.91 22.00 7.07
N HIS A 66 16.19 21.00 6.56
CA HIS A 66 14.94 20.46 7.12
C HIS A 66 14.92 18.92 7.06
N PRO A 67 15.61 18.23 7.99
CA PRO A 67 15.80 16.77 7.94
C PRO A 67 14.50 15.97 8.06
N GLU A 68 13.43 16.58 8.57
CA GLU A 68 12.10 16.00 8.69
C GLU A 68 11.33 15.89 7.36
N VAL A 69 11.78 16.58 6.31
CA VAL A 69 11.06 16.62 5.02
C VAL A 69 11.16 15.29 4.28
N MET A 70 10.00 14.79 3.85
CA MET A 70 9.85 13.53 3.13
C MET A 70 9.41 13.73 1.68
N PHE A 71 9.91 12.85 0.81
CA PHE A 71 9.57 12.83 -0.62
C PHE A 71 8.99 11.47 -0.99
N LEU A 72 7.84 11.46 -1.66
CA LEU A 72 7.18 10.29 -2.22
C LEU A 72 7.36 10.29 -3.74
N ALA A 73 8.04 9.28 -4.28
CA ALA A 73 8.23 9.11 -5.71
C ALA A 73 7.02 8.45 -6.37
N GLU A 74 6.29 9.19 -7.21
CA GLU A 74 5.28 8.59 -8.09
C GLU A 74 5.93 8.08 -9.40
N ALA A 75 6.55 6.90 -9.32
CA ALA A 75 7.29 6.32 -10.44
C ALA A 75 6.79 4.93 -10.82
N PHE A 76 5.87 4.87 -11.80
CA PHE A 76 5.47 3.62 -12.45
C PHE A 76 6.35 3.37 -13.68
N THR A 77 7.59 2.92 -13.45
CA THR A 77 8.60 2.68 -14.48
C THR A 77 9.28 1.33 -14.30
N LYS A 78 10.42 1.05 -14.92
CA LYS A 78 11.15 -0.22 -14.74
C LYS A 78 11.69 -0.36 -13.31
N PRO A 79 11.78 -1.59 -12.76
CA PRO A 79 12.18 -1.81 -11.36
C PRO A 79 13.53 -1.19 -10.98
N ALA A 80 14.53 -1.26 -11.87
CA ALA A 80 15.86 -0.69 -11.61
C ALA A 80 15.84 0.84 -11.38
N MET A 81 15.01 1.57 -12.13
CA MET A 81 14.86 3.02 -11.95
C MET A 81 14.10 3.34 -10.65
N MET A 82 13.05 2.57 -10.33
CA MET A 82 12.30 2.71 -9.08
C MET A 82 13.19 2.51 -7.85
N ALA A 83 14.00 1.44 -7.84
CA ALA A 83 14.97 1.21 -6.77
C ALA A 83 16.04 2.31 -6.70
N ARG A 84 16.50 2.82 -7.85
CA ARG A 84 17.50 3.91 -7.90
C ARG A 84 16.94 5.23 -7.35
N LEU A 85 15.67 5.55 -7.60
CA LEU A 85 15.00 6.70 -6.99
C LEU A 85 14.98 6.60 -5.46
N GLY A 86 14.66 5.42 -4.92
CA GLY A 86 14.77 5.16 -3.48
C GLY A 86 16.19 5.40 -2.95
N LYS A 87 17.21 4.85 -3.64
CA LYS A 87 18.62 5.01 -3.27
C LYS A 87 19.13 6.46 -3.30
N VAL A 88 18.64 7.31 -4.21
CA VAL A 88 19.07 8.72 -4.29
C VAL A 88 18.42 9.63 -3.24
N GLY A 89 17.44 9.12 -2.47
CA GLY A 89 16.94 9.82 -1.28
C GLY A 89 15.43 9.91 -1.13
N TYR A 90 14.63 9.36 -2.05
CA TYR A 90 13.18 9.35 -1.86
C TYR A 90 12.79 8.55 -0.61
N SER A 91 11.97 9.14 0.27
CA SER A 91 11.54 8.51 1.52
C SER A 91 10.60 7.34 1.26
N GLN A 92 9.71 7.50 0.29
CA GLN A 92 8.62 6.59 -0.04
C GLN A 92 8.50 6.45 -1.57
N SER A 93 7.86 5.37 -2.01
CA SER A 93 7.68 5.08 -3.44
C SER A 93 6.32 4.48 -3.73
N TYR A 94 5.67 4.94 -4.79
CA TYR A 94 4.55 4.22 -5.42
C TYR A 94 5.02 2.89 -5.99
N THR A 95 4.10 1.92 -6.06
CA THR A 95 4.41 0.50 -6.29
C THR A 95 3.58 -0.09 -7.41
N TYR A 96 3.83 -1.36 -7.78
CA TYR A 96 2.99 -2.09 -8.72
C TYR A 96 1.75 -2.73 -8.09
N PHE A 97 1.42 -2.38 -6.83
CA PHE A 97 0.38 -3.03 -6.04
C PHE A 97 -0.95 -3.15 -6.79
N THR A 98 -1.41 -2.11 -7.47
CA THR A 98 -2.68 -2.07 -8.22
C THR A 98 -2.77 -3.09 -9.35
N TRP A 99 -1.64 -3.61 -9.85
CA TRP A 99 -1.57 -4.63 -10.90
C TRP A 99 -1.11 -6.00 -10.37
N ARG A 100 -1.28 -6.25 -9.06
CA ARG A 100 -1.08 -7.55 -8.43
C ARG A 100 -2.37 -7.94 -7.74
N ASN A 101 -3.06 -8.95 -8.24
CA ASN A 101 -4.41 -9.32 -7.82
C ASN A 101 -4.53 -10.78 -7.40
N THR A 102 -3.78 -11.68 -8.05
CA THR A 102 -3.83 -13.11 -7.70
C THR A 102 -2.94 -13.42 -6.50
N LYS A 103 -3.19 -14.56 -5.84
CA LYS A 103 -2.35 -15.04 -4.72
C LYS A 103 -0.89 -15.17 -5.13
N ALA A 104 -0.60 -15.69 -6.31
CA ALA A 104 0.76 -15.84 -6.82
C ALA A 104 1.44 -14.48 -7.02
N GLU A 105 0.77 -13.54 -7.70
CA GLU A 105 1.27 -12.19 -7.96
C GLU A 105 1.55 -11.41 -6.67
N LEU A 106 0.61 -11.46 -5.72
CA LEU A 106 0.74 -10.79 -4.42
C LEU A 106 1.83 -11.45 -3.57
N SER A 107 1.91 -12.78 -3.58
CA SER A 107 2.94 -13.53 -2.86
C SER A 107 4.34 -13.18 -3.35
N GLU A 108 4.56 -13.21 -4.66
CA GLU A 108 5.82 -12.81 -5.28
C GLU A 108 6.16 -11.36 -4.92
N TYR A 109 5.20 -10.45 -5.08
CA TYR A 109 5.46 -9.03 -4.90
C TYR A 109 5.71 -8.63 -3.44
N PHE A 110 4.95 -9.17 -2.50
CA PHE A 110 5.15 -8.91 -1.07
C PHE A 110 6.49 -9.49 -0.59
N THR A 111 6.87 -10.68 -1.08
CA THR A 111 8.18 -11.27 -0.80
C THR A 111 9.30 -10.41 -1.36
N GLN A 112 9.21 -10.03 -2.65
CA GLN A 112 10.22 -9.18 -3.31
C GLN A 112 10.47 -7.87 -2.55
N LEU A 113 9.43 -7.19 -2.09
CA LEU A 113 9.56 -5.93 -1.35
C LEU A 113 10.23 -6.11 0.03
N ASN A 114 10.17 -7.31 0.60
CA ASN A 114 10.81 -7.66 1.88
C ASN A 114 12.25 -8.16 1.73
N GLU A 115 12.76 -8.30 0.50
CA GLU A 115 14.10 -8.79 0.18
C GLU A 115 15.05 -7.67 -0.28
N VAL A 116 16.36 -7.96 -0.24
CA VAL A 116 17.39 -7.08 -0.80
C VAL A 116 17.29 -7.12 -2.33
N PRO A 117 17.40 -5.98 -3.04
CA PRO A 117 17.77 -4.65 -2.55
C PRO A 117 16.59 -3.77 -2.11
N TRP A 118 15.35 -4.21 -2.29
CA TRP A 118 14.16 -3.37 -2.08
C TRP A 118 14.06 -2.88 -0.64
N ARG A 119 14.10 -3.80 0.33
CA ARG A 119 13.93 -3.47 1.75
C ARG A 119 14.90 -2.41 2.27
N ASP A 120 16.09 -2.32 1.69
CA ASP A 120 17.16 -1.41 2.12
C ASP A 120 16.98 0.01 1.57
N CYS A 121 16.30 0.17 0.44
CA CYS A 121 16.23 1.45 -0.27
C CYS A 121 14.83 1.90 -0.67
N TYR A 122 13.79 1.12 -0.35
CA TYR A 122 12.47 1.32 -0.92
C TYR A 122 11.40 1.14 0.15
N ARG A 123 10.63 2.20 0.43
CA ARG A 123 9.48 2.13 1.34
C ARG A 123 8.19 2.21 0.53
N PRO A 124 7.49 1.08 0.34
CA PRO A 124 6.32 1.01 -0.53
C PRO A 124 5.13 1.76 0.07
N ASN A 125 4.57 2.71 -0.69
CA ASN A 125 3.28 3.30 -0.37
C ASN A 125 2.20 2.62 -1.23
N PHE A 126 1.36 1.79 -0.60
CA PHE A 126 0.30 1.03 -1.27
C PHE A 126 -0.94 1.89 -1.44
N PHE A 127 -0.97 2.71 -2.49
CA PHE A 127 -2.20 3.33 -2.95
C PHE A 127 -3.11 2.29 -3.58
N VAL A 128 -4.37 2.22 -3.13
CA VAL A 128 -5.38 1.30 -3.66
C VAL A 128 -5.95 1.75 -5.01
N ASN A 129 -5.95 3.06 -5.25
CA ASN A 129 -6.31 3.73 -6.49
C ASN A 129 -5.57 5.09 -6.56
N THR A 130 -5.56 5.72 -7.72
CA THR A 130 -5.10 7.10 -7.90
C THR A 130 -6.02 7.82 -8.90
N PRO A 131 -5.97 9.15 -9.05
CA PRO A 131 -6.74 9.84 -10.09
C PRO A 131 -6.48 9.33 -11.53
N ASP A 132 -5.32 8.68 -11.75
CA ASP A 132 -4.89 8.13 -13.04
C ASP A 132 -5.06 6.61 -13.16
N ILE A 133 -5.34 5.93 -12.04
CA ILE A 133 -5.40 4.46 -11.95
C ILE A 133 -6.67 4.10 -11.19
N ASN A 134 -7.71 3.79 -11.96
CA ASN A 134 -8.86 2.99 -11.59
C ASN A 134 -8.54 1.52 -11.94
N PRO A 135 -8.04 0.69 -10.99
CA PRO A 135 -7.56 -0.65 -11.28
C PRO A 135 -8.67 -1.52 -11.88
N ARG A 136 -8.35 -2.31 -12.92
CA ARG A 136 -9.33 -3.20 -13.59
C ARG A 136 -10.06 -4.14 -12.65
N PHE A 137 -9.36 -4.65 -11.62
CA PHE A 137 -9.96 -5.49 -10.59
C PHE A 137 -11.18 -4.84 -9.93
N LEU A 138 -11.20 -3.51 -9.77
CA LEU A 138 -12.30 -2.79 -9.12
C LEU A 138 -13.53 -2.60 -10.02
N HIS A 139 -13.37 -2.66 -11.35
CA HIS A 139 -14.44 -2.32 -12.30
C HIS A 139 -15.68 -3.21 -12.13
N GLU A 140 -15.48 -4.48 -11.77
CA GLU A 140 -16.56 -5.49 -11.71
C GLU A 140 -16.68 -6.17 -10.34
N SER A 141 -15.75 -5.94 -9.41
CA SER A 141 -15.71 -6.65 -8.11
C SER A 141 -16.68 -6.11 -7.06
N GLY A 142 -17.33 -4.97 -7.33
CA GLY A 142 -18.24 -4.31 -6.41
C GLY A 142 -17.61 -4.01 -5.04
N ARG A 143 -18.44 -3.75 -4.04
CA ARG A 143 -18.00 -3.43 -2.67
C ARG A 143 -16.97 -4.42 -2.09
N PRO A 144 -17.13 -5.76 -2.24
CA PRO A 144 -16.13 -6.72 -1.74
C PRO A 144 -14.73 -6.49 -2.30
N GLY A 145 -14.59 -6.15 -3.59
CA GLY A 145 -13.30 -5.85 -4.18
C GLY A 145 -12.56 -4.69 -3.53
N PHE A 146 -13.28 -3.61 -3.20
CA PHE A 146 -12.71 -2.47 -2.49
C PHE A 146 -12.24 -2.85 -1.07
N LEU A 147 -13.01 -3.68 -0.37
CA LEU A 147 -12.62 -4.22 0.94
C LEU A 147 -11.36 -5.08 0.85
N ILE A 148 -11.26 -5.95 -0.15
CA ILE A 148 -10.07 -6.78 -0.42
C ILE A 148 -8.84 -5.90 -0.63
N ARG A 149 -8.93 -4.89 -1.50
CA ARG A 149 -7.81 -3.99 -1.79
C ARG A 149 -7.41 -3.15 -0.58
N ALA A 150 -8.38 -2.65 0.18
CA ALA A 150 -8.12 -1.93 1.42
C ALA A 150 -7.39 -2.82 2.45
N ALA A 151 -7.86 -4.05 2.68
CA ALA A 151 -7.21 -4.98 3.60
C ALA A 151 -5.78 -5.33 3.17
N LEU A 152 -5.57 -5.66 1.90
CA LEU A 152 -4.22 -5.94 1.36
C LEU A 152 -3.28 -4.75 1.51
N ALA A 153 -3.74 -3.53 1.21
CA ALA A 153 -2.92 -2.33 1.33
C ALA A 153 -2.56 -2.01 2.79
N THR A 154 -3.59 -2.01 3.66
CA THR A 154 -3.47 -1.67 5.07
C THR A 154 -2.71 -2.71 5.89
N MET A 155 -2.78 -3.99 5.52
CA MET A 155 -2.09 -5.06 6.24
C MET A 155 -0.71 -5.35 5.63
N GLY A 156 -0.56 -5.21 4.31
CA GLY A 156 0.69 -5.50 3.59
C GLY A 156 1.80 -4.48 3.84
N SER A 157 1.50 -3.17 3.78
CA SER A 157 2.52 -2.12 3.91
C SER A 157 2.37 -1.26 5.17
N GLY A 158 3.49 -0.73 5.68
CA GLY A 158 3.49 0.32 6.70
C GLY A 158 2.94 1.65 6.21
N LEU A 159 2.89 1.87 4.89
CA LEU A 159 2.37 3.08 4.26
C LEU A 159 1.34 2.69 3.20
N TRP A 160 0.17 3.32 3.26
CA TRP A 160 -0.91 3.10 2.31
C TRP A 160 -1.64 4.40 2.04
N GLY A 161 -2.40 4.44 0.96
CA GLY A 161 -3.20 5.59 0.58
C GLY A 161 -4.43 5.21 -0.23
N MET A 162 -5.35 6.14 -0.35
CA MET A 162 -6.48 6.07 -1.27
C MET A 162 -6.73 7.44 -1.85
N TYR A 163 -7.33 7.46 -3.02
CA TYR A 163 -7.88 8.66 -3.65
C TYR A 163 -9.39 8.70 -3.41
N SER A 164 -9.90 9.88 -3.05
CA SER A 164 -11.31 10.11 -2.69
C SER A 164 -12.29 9.57 -3.72
N GLY A 165 -13.32 8.88 -3.25
CA GLY A 165 -14.25 8.12 -4.07
C GLY A 165 -14.04 6.61 -3.95
N PHE A 166 -12.85 6.17 -3.55
CA PHE A 166 -12.57 4.75 -3.25
C PHE A 166 -13.47 4.21 -2.14
N GLU A 167 -13.67 5.00 -1.07
CA GLU A 167 -14.51 4.64 0.06
C GLU A 167 -16.00 4.54 -0.30
N LEU A 168 -16.42 5.11 -1.43
CA LEU A 168 -17.76 5.01 -2.01
C LEU A 168 -17.86 3.92 -3.08
N CYS A 169 -16.78 3.15 -3.27
CA CYS A 169 -16.68 2.10 -4.28
C CYS A 169 -16.87 2.62 -5.72
N GLU A 170 -16.43 3.85 -6.02
CA GLU A 170 -16.43 4.38 -7.38
C GLU A 170 -15.47 3.58 -8.27
N ALA A 171 -15.99 2.93 -9.31
CA ALA A 171 -15.19 2.07 -10.20
C ALA A 171 -15.48 2.24 -11.69
N ALA A 172 -16.44 3.11 -12.07
CA ALA A 172 -16.85 3.27 -13.46
C ALA A 172 -15.66 3.71 -14.34
N PRO A 173 -15.22 2.89 -15.31
CA PRO A 173 -14.08 3.23 -16.15
C PRO A 173 -14.52 3.89 -17.46
N ILE A 174 -13.60 4.63 -18.07
CA ILE A 174 -13.65 4.81 -19.53
C ILE A 174 -13.46 3.42 -20.15
N PRO A 175 -14.35 2.95 -21.05
CA PRO A 175 -14.28 1.61 -21.61
C PRO A 175 -12.88 1.23 -22.14
N GLY A 176 -12.38 0.09 -21.68
CA GLY A 176 -11.06 -0.43 -22.06
C GLY A 176 -9.85 0.24 -21.40
N LYS A 177 -10.04 1.27 -20.57
CA LYS A 177 -8.97 2.01 -19.88
C LYS A 177 -9.02 1.83 -18.36
N GLU A 178 -7.93 2.22 -17.70
CA GLU A 178 -7.84 2.34 -16.24
C GLU A 178 -8.12 3.79 -15.78
N GLU A 179 -8.77 4.60 -16.61
CA GLU A 179 -9.18 5.96 -16.25
C GLU A 179 -10.63 5.95 -15.75
N TYR A 180 -10.93 6.75 -14.73
CA TYR A 180 -12.29 6.99 -14.28
C TYR A 180 -13.12 7.65 -15.39
N LEU A 181 -14.37 7.21 -15.58
CA LEU A 181 -15.29 7.69 -16.62
C LEU A 181 -15.44 9.21 -16.57
N ASP A 182 -15.77 9.70 -15.38
CA ASP A 182 -16.01 11.11 -15.08
C ASP A 182 -14.89 11.61 -14.15
N SER A 183 -13.69 11.75 -14.69
CA SER A 183 -12.49 12.01 -13.88
C SER A 183 -12.50 13.42 -13.27
N GLU A 184 -12.33 13.49 -11.94
CA GLU A 184 -12.18 14.76 -11.19
C GLU A 184 -11.00 15.63 -11.66
N LYS A 185 -10.07 15.05 -12.42
CA LYS A 185 -8.98 15.79 -13.07
C LYS A 185 -9.49 16.85 -14.05
N TYR A 186 -10.71 16.68 -14.58
CA TYR A 186 -11.27 17.53 -15.63
C TYR A 186 -12.65 18.11 -15.28
N GLU A 187 -13.23 17.71 -14.15
CA GLU A 187 -14.50 18.24 -13.66
C GLU A 187 -14.59 18.22 -12.13
N ILE A 188 -15.49 19.04 -11.57
CA ILE A 188 -15.73 19.04 -10.13
C ILE A 188 -16.61 17.83 -9.77
N ARG A 189 -16.14 16.98 -8.85
CA ARG A 189 -16.88 15.81 -8.35
C ARG A 189 -17.36 16.03 -6.92
N VAL A 190 -18.63 16.39 -6.77
CA VAL A 190 -19.29 16.45 -5.46
C VAL A 190 -19.74 15.05 -5.05
N ARG A 191 -19.45 14.65 -3.81
CA ARG A 191 -19.73 13.31 -3.30
C ARG A 191 -20.59 13.37 -2.03
N ASP A 192 -21.56 12.46 -1.92
CA ASP A 192 -22.27 12.18 -0.67
C ASP A 192 -21.57 11.03 0.06
N TYR A 193 -20.78 11.38 1.09
CA TYR A 193 -20.05 10.39 1.88
C TYR A 193 -20.93 9.56 2.82
N ALA A 194 -22.20 9.94 3.00
CA ALA A 194 -23.16 9.14 3.75
C ALA A 194 -23.91 8.13 2.87
N ALA A 195 -23.65 8.10 1.56
CA ALA A 195 -24.31 7.19 0.63
C ALA A 195 -24.19 5.72 1.08
N PRO A 196 -25.26 4.92 1.01
CA PRO A 196 -25.25 3.53 1.43
C PRO A 196 -24.28 2.70 0.59
N GLY A 197 -23.71 1.65 1.18
CA GLY A 197 -22.75 0.76 0.50
C GLY A 197 -21.29 1.21 0.58
N ASN A 198 -21.00 2.38 1.16
CA ASN A 198 -19.64 2.82 1.43
C ASN A 198 -18.88 1.86 2.38
N ILE A 199 -17.56 2.03 2.44
CA ILE A 199 -16.65 1.23 3.27
C ILE A 199 -15.84 2.10 4.27
N ILE A 200 -16.38 3.27 4.64
CA ILE A 200 -15.70 4.23 5.52
C ILE A 200 -15.46 3.64 6.90
N ALA A 201 -16.43 2.89 7.45
CA ALA A 201 -16.32 2.28 8.76
C ALA A 201 -15.20 1.22 8.81
N GLU A 202 -15.09 0.39 7.77
CA GLU A 202 -14.05 -0.62 7.63
C GLU A 202 -12.68 0.02 7.48
N ILE A 203 -12.54 1.06 6.63
CA ILE A 203 -11.31 1.83 6.49
C ILE A 203 -10.88 2.44 7.83
N ALA A 204 -11.83 3.02 8.58
CA ALA A 204 -11.56 3.59 9.90
C ALA A 204 -11.07 2.53 10.89
N GLN A 205 -11.69 1.34 10.89
CA GLN A 205 -11.27 0.23 11.72
C GLN A 205 -9.90 -0.31 11.32
N LEU A 206 -9.62 -0.52 10.03
CA LEU A 206 -8.30 -0.94 9.52
C LEU A 206 -7.20 0.05 9.95
N ASN A 207 -7.48 1.36 9.88
CA ASN A 207 -6.56 2.38 10.38
C ASN A 207 -6.36 2.33 11.89
N ARG A 208 -7.42 2.07 12.67
CA ARG A 208 -7.32 1.89 14.12
C ARG A 208 -6.46 0.68 14.47
N ILE A 209 -6.68 -0.45 13.80
CA ILE A 209 -5.89 -1.68 13.93
C ILE A 209 -4.41 -1.37 13.68
N ARG A 210 -4.06 -0.67 12.59
CA ARG A 210 -2.66 -0.30 12.28
C ARG A 210 -2.01 0.56 13.35
N ARG A 211 -2.74 1.54 13.92
CA ARG A 211 -2.23 2.40 14.99
C ARG A 211 -1.94 1.62 16.28
N GLN A 212 -2.77 0.62 16.59
CA GLN A 212 -2.68 -0.17 17.81
C GLN A 212 -1.73 -1.37 17.71
N ASN A 213 -1.21 -1.68 16.51
CA ASN A 213 -0.39 -2.86 16.26
C ASN A 213 0.93 -2.45 15.57
N PRO A 214 2.03 -2.29 16.32
CA PRO A 214 3.33 -1.89 15.76
C PRO A 214 3.83 -2.79 14.62
N ALA A 215 3.46 -4.08 14.61
CA ALA A 215 3.80 -5.00 13.52
C ALA A 215 3.30 -4.53 12.14
N LEU A 216 2.24 -3.70 12.09
CA LEU A 216 1.64 -3.21 10.85
C LEU A 216 2.19 -1.85 10.40
N GLN A 217 3.07 -1.22 11.17
CA GLN A 217 3.61 0.13 10.89
C GLN A 217 4.83 0.11 9.95
N THR A 218 5.28 -1.07 9.55
CA THR A 218 6.31 -1.29 8.53
C THR A 218 5.82 -2.30 7.51
N HIS A 219 6.39 -2.31 6.31
CA HIS A 219 6.18 -3.38 5.33
C HIS A 219 7.11 -4.58 5.58
N LEU A 220 8.18 -4.36 6.36
CA LEU A 220 9.20 -5.35 6.66
C LEU A 220 8.68 -6.42 7.62
N GLY A 221 9.27 -7.61 7.54
CA GLY A 221 8.92 -8.73 8.41
C GLY A 221 7.59 -9.40 8.05
N LEU A 222 7.04 -9.10 6.87
CA LEU A 222 5.91 -9.84 6.32
C LEU A 222 6.40 -11.23 5.91
N LYS A 223 5.72 -12.27 6.42
CA LYS A 223 5.94 -13.66 6.04
C LYS A 223 4.66 -14.25 5.50
N LEU A 224 4.75 -14.90 4.35
CA LEU A 224 3.65 -15.68 3.79
C LEU A 224 3.56 -17.02 4.52
N TYR A 225 2.34 -17.47 4.76
CA TYR A 225 2.05 -18.76 5.36
C TYR A 225 1.12 -19.55 4.47
N ASN A 226 1.06 -20.86 4.69
CA ASN A 226 0.25 -21.72 3.86
C ASN A 226 -1.23 -21.67 4.28
N ALA A 227 -2.09 -21.43 3.30
CA ALA A 227 -3.52 -21.69 3.36
C ALA A 227 -3.88 -22.50 2.11
N TRP A 228 -4.56 -23.64 2.29
CA TRP A 228 -4.87 -24.60 1.22
C TRP A 228 -6.08 -24.16 0.38
N ASN A 229 -6.02 -22.94 -0.16
CA ASN A 229 -6.94 -22.39 -1.15
C ASN A 229 -6.22 -21.29 -1.95
N ASP A 230 -6.27 -21.36 -3.28
CA ASP A 230 -5.59 -20.39 -4.16
C ASP A 230 -6.25 -19.00 -4.18
N ASN A 231 -7.50 -18.90 -3.72
CA ASN A 231 -8.20 -17.64 -3.53
C ASN A 231 -7.96 -17.02 -2.14
N ILE A 232 -7.25 -17.69 -1.22
CA ILE A 232 -6.92 -17.12 0.09
C ILE A 232 -5.42 -16.84 0.18
N LEU A 233 -5.08 -15.55 0.28
CA LEU A 233 -3.74 -15.11 0.65
C LEU A 233 -3.64 -15.06 2.17
N TYR A 234 -2.65 -15.74 2.73
CA TYR A 234 -2.43 -15.80 4.17
C TYR A 234 -1.00 -15.41 4.52
N PHE A 235 -0.86 -14.45 5.42
CA PHE A 235 0.44 -13.93 5.84
C PHE A 235 0.39 -13.40 7.26
N GLY A 236 1.55 -13.22 7.88
CA GLY A 236 1.63 -12.57 9.17
C GLY A 236 2.76 -11.56 9.25
N LYS A 237 2.63 -10.70 10.26
CA LYS A 237 3.55 -9.61 10.56
C LYS A 237 3.77 -9.57 12.05
N ARG A 238 5.04 -9.44 12.43
CA ARG A 238 5.46 -9.45 13.83
C ARG A 238 6.31 -8.23 14.13
N SER A 239 6.12 -7.63 15.30
CA SER A 239 6.99 -6.56 15.79
C SER A 239 8.40 -7.11 16.07
N ALA A 240 9.41 -6.24 16.03
CA ALA A 240 10.81 -6.64 16.20
C ALA A 240 11.10 -7.26 17.58
N ASP A 241 10.38 -6.83 18.62
CA ASP A 241 10.44 -7.38 19.98
C ASP A 241 9.61 -8.66 20.16
N GLY A 242 8.86 -9.05 19.13
CA GLY A 242 8.03 -10.25 19.11
C GLY A 242 6.73 -10.19 19.91
N SER A 243 6.40 -9.06 20.56
CA SER A 243 5.24 -8.90 21.45
C SER A 243 3.91 -8.73 20.72
N ASN A 244 3.96 -8.30 19.46
CA ASN A 244 2.79 -8.08 18.61
C ASN A 244 2.89 -8.96 17.36
N PHE A 245 2.03 -9.97 17.26
CA PHE A 245 1.96 -10.86 16.11
C PHE A 245 0.55 -10.86 15.52
N ILE A 246 0.45 -10.45 14.25
CA ILE A 246 -0.81 -10.33 13.52
C ILE A 246 -0.78 -11.33 12.36
N LEU A 247 -1.84 -12.12 12.25
CA LEU A 247 -2.13 -13.04 11.17
C LEU A 247 -3.27 -12.48 10.33
N ILE A 248 -3.12 -12.52 9.02
CA ILE A 248 -4.06 -11.92 8.07
C ILE A 248 -4.36 -12.93 6.98
N ALA A 249 -5.64 -13.25 6.83
CA ALA A 249 -6.15 -14.04 5.70
C ALA A 249 -7.07 -13.15 4.87
N VAL A 250 -6.89 -13.12 3.55
CA VAL A 250 -7.72 -12.33 2.62
C VAL A 250 -8.26 -13.25 1.53
N ASN A 251 -9.58 -13.29 1.38
CA ASN A 251 -10.27 -13.87 0.24
C ASN A 251 -10.11 -12.92 -0.95
N LEU A 252 -9.50 -13.39 -2.03
CA LEU A 252 -9.23 -12.64 -3.26
C LEU A 252 -10.37 -12.76 -4.28
N ASP A 253 -11.34 -13.64 -4.03
CA ASP A 253 -12.58 -13.76 -4.80
C ASP A 253 -13.63 -12.78 -4.25
N PRO A 254 -14.00 -11.73 -5.00
CA PRO A 254 -14.97 -10.75 -4.53
C PRO A 254 -16.43 -11.23 -4.64
N PHE A 255 -16.68 -12.40 -5.24
CA PHE A 255 -18.02 -12.88 -5.55
C PHE A 255 -18.48 -14.01 -4.64
N ASN A 256 -17.57 -14.91 -4.25
CA ASN A 256 -17.92 -16.11 -3.50
C ASN A 256 -17.22 -16.17 -2.15
N ALA A 257 -17.88 -16.83 -1.19
CA ALA A 257 -17.21 -17.25 0.03
C ALA A 257 -16.12 -18.26 -0.29
N GLN A 258 -14.99 -18.14 0.40
CA GLN A 258 -13.86 -19.05 0.27
C GLN A 258 -13.51 -19.61 1.65
N GLU A 259 -13.11 -20.88 1.66
CA GLU A 259 -12.74 -21.62 2.87
C GLU A 259 -11.34 -22.19 2.69
N ALA A 260 -10.57 -22.25 3.78
CA ALA A 260 -9.28 -22.91 3.76
C ALA A 260 -8.94 -23.45 5.14
N ASP A 261 -8.31 -24.62 5.12
CA ASP A 261 -7.41 -25.00 6.20
C ASP A 261 -6.14 -24.13 6.11
N PHE A 262 -5.53 -23.85 7.25
CA PHE A 262 -4.28 -23.09 7.34
C PHE A 262 -3.49 -23.49 8.58
N GLU A 263 -2.20 -23.12 8.59
CA GLU A 263 -1.32 -23.35 9.72
C GLU A 263 -1.21 -22.10 10.59
N LEU A 264 -1.39 -22.25 11.90
CA LEU A 264 -0.88 -21.28 12.86
C LEU A 264 0.64 -21.40 12.90
N PRO A 265 1.38 -20.29 12.76
CA PRO A 265 2.84 -20.31 12.75
C PRO A 265 3.43 -20.45 14.17
N LEU A 266 3.08 -21.55 14.86
CA LEU A 266 3.50 -21.84 16.23
C LEU A 266 5.03 -21.86 16.38
N TRP A 267 5.74 -22.32 15.34
CA TRP A 267 7.20 -22.34 15.29
C TRP A 267 7.83 -20.94 15.36
N GLU A 268 7.16 -19.89 14.87
CA GLU A 268 7.65 -18.50 14.99
C GLU A 268 7.63 -18.02 16.45
N MET A 269 6.81 -18.67 17.29
CA MET A 269 6.71 -18.39 18.72
C MET A 269 7.47 -19.42 19.57
N GLY A 270 8.15 -20.39 18.95
CA GLY A 270 8.86 -21.47 19.65
C GLY A 270 7.94 -22.46 20.36
N LEU A 271 6.69 -22.59 19.91
CA LEU A 271 5.70 -23.50 20.49
C LEU A 271 5.63 -24.84 19.72
N PRO A 272 5.28 -25.96 20.40
CA PRO A 272 5.02 -27.23 19.73
C PRO A 272 3.71 -27.20 18.92
N ASP A 273 3.57 -28.15 17.99
CA ASP A 273 2.45 -28.20 17.04
C ASP A 273 1.08 -28.48 17.68
N ASP A 274 1.03 -28.92 18.94
CA ASP A 274 -0.18 -29.18 19.73
C ASP A 274 -0.48 -28.06 20.76
N ALA A 275 0.31 -26.98 20.77
CA ALA A 275 0.15 -25.90 21.73
C ALA A 275 -1.19 -25.17 21.62
N ALA A 276 -1.61 -24.58 22.75
CA ALA A 276 -2.72 -23.65 22.79
C ALA A 276 -2.23 -22.21 22.55
N THR A 277 -3.00 -21.44 21.80
CA THR A 277 -2.76 -20.00 21.58
C THR A 277 -4.04 -19.21 21.75
N SER A 278 -3.93 -17.97 22.25
CA SER A 278 -5.07 -17.05 22.31
C SER A 278 -5.15 -16.26 21.00
N GLY A 279 -6.34 -16.25 20.39
CA GLY A 279 -6.67 -15.44 19.22
C GLY A 279 -7.62 -14.29 19.59
N GLU A 280 -7.42 -13.14 18.96
CA GLU A 280 -8.33 -11.99 19.00
C GLU A 280 -8.60 -11.52 17.56
N ASP A 281 -9.86 -11.53 17.13
CA ASP A 281 -10.28 -10.91 15.88
C ASP A 281 -10.31 -9.39 16.07
N LEU A 282 -9.46 -8.69 15.32
CA LEU A 282 -9.28 -7.25 15.46
C LEU A 282 -10.39 -6.45 14.79
N MET A 283 -11.22 -7.07 13.95
CA MET A 283 -12.42 -6.42 13.39
C MET A 283 -13.58 -6.42 14.39
N THR A 284 -13.75 -7.50 15.16
CA THR A 284 -14.92 -7.70 16.04
C THR A 284 -14.61 -7.61 17.54
N GLY A 285 -13.34 -7.77 17.92
CA GLY A 285 -12.90 -7.91 19.31
C GLY A 285 -13.18 -9.29 19.92
N HIS A 286 -13.74 -10.23 19.16
CA HIS A 286 -14.00 -11.58 19.63
C HIS A 286 -12.69 -12.29 19.99
N ARG A 287 -12.67 -13.06 21.07
CA ARG A 287 -11.49 -13.77 21.58
C ARG A 287 -11.79 -15.24 21.79
N TRP A 288 -10.82 -16.09 21.48
CA TRP A 288 -10.94 -17.53 21.64
C TRP A 288 -9.56 -18.17 21.82
N THR A 289 -9.55 -19.47 22.10
CA THR A 289 -8.34 -20.28 22.14
C THR A 289 -8.30 -21.17 20.90
N TRP A 290 -7.19 -21.13 20.17
CA TRP A 290 -6.86 -22.13 19.18
C TRP A 290 -6.05 -23.25 19.81
N TYR A 291 -6.35 -24.48 19.42
CA TYR A 291 -5.63 -25.67 19.86
C TYR A 291 -4.95 -26.31 18.67
N GLY A 292 -3.64 -26.49 18.77
CA GLY A 292 -2.83 -27.09 17.73
C GLY A 292 -2.60 -26.21 16.50
N LYS A 293 -1.76 -26.71 15.61
CA LYS A 293 -1.25 -26.01 14.44
C LYS A 293 -2.29 -25.80 13.34
N TYR A 294 -3.14 -26.80 13.08
CA TYR A 294 -4.07 -26.78 11.95
C TYR A 294 -5.39 -26.16 12.34
N GLN A 295 -5.81 -25.14 11.60
CA GLN A 295 -7.05 -24.41 11.82
C GLN A 295 -7.82 -24.28 10.51
N HIS A 296 -9.10 -23.96 10.63
CA HIS A 296 -10.01 -23.77 9.50
C HIS A 296 -10.64 -22.38 9.55
N THR A 297 -10.83 -21.75 8.39
CA THR A 297 -11.52 -20.45 8.29
C THR A 297 -12.39 -20.37 7.04
N ARG A 298 -13.45 -19.55 7.16
CA ARG A 298 -14.39 -19.21 6.10
C ARG A 298 -14.49 -17.69 5.99
N LEU A 299 -14.29 -17.15 4.79
CA LEU A 299 -14.30 -15.71 4.52
C LEU A 299 -15.36 -15.36 3.47
N ASP A 300 -16.40 -14.63 3.89
CA ASP A 300 -17.48 -14.15 3.01
C ASP A 300 -17.13 -12.84 2.28
N PRO A 301 -17.67 -12.58 1.08
CA PRO A 301 -17.50 -11.31 0.38
C PRO A 301 -17.92 -10.06 1.17
N SER A 302 -18.85 -10.19 2.14
CA SER A 302 -19.24 -9.07 3.01
C SER A 302 -18.14 -8.64 3.97
N GLN A 303 -17.22 -9.55 4.31
CA GLN A 303 -16.05 -9.37 5.17
C GLN A 303 -14.92 -10.26 4.64
N PRO A 304 -14.29 -9.92 3.50
CA PRO A 304 -13.45 -10.84 2.74
C PRO A 304 -12.05 -11.01 3.33
N PHE A 305 -11.89 -10.80 4.63
CA PHE A 305 -10.63 -10.92 5.34
C PHE A 305 -10.84 -11.18 6.83
N GLY A 306 -9.92 -11.95 7.41
CA GLY A 306 -9.73 -12.10 8.85
C GLY A 306 -8.42 -11.46 9.27
N ILE A 307 -8.44 -10.71 10.37
CA ILE A 307 -7.25 -10.08 10.95
C ILE A 307 -7.20 -10.47 12.42
N TRP A 308 -6.22 -11.30 12.77
CA TRP A 308 -6.15 -11.91 14.08
C TRP A 308 -4.85 -11.53 14.79
N ARG A 309 -4.95 -11.11 16.04
CA ARG A 309 -3.79 -11.06 16.93
C ARG A 309 -3.64 -12.41 17.61
N ILE A 310 -2.43 -12.95 17.59
CA ILE A 310 -2.10 -14.24 18.22
C ILE A 310 -1.04 -14.06 19.31
N GLN A 311 -1.21 -14.79 20.41
CA GLN A 311 -0.25 -14.88 21.51
C GLN A 311 -0.23 -16.31 22.06
N ALA A 312 0.85 -16.69 22.73
CA ALA A 312 0.87 -17.94 23.49
C ALA A 312 -0.24 -17.91 24.55
N ALA A 313 -0.99 -19.02 24.70
CA ALA A 313 -1.97 -19.12 25.77
C ALA A 313 -1.26 -19.06 27.13
N GLN A 314 -1.88 -18.40 28.10
CA GLN A 314 -1.40 -18.35 29.49
C GLN A 314 -1.62 -19.68 30.21
#